data_AF-A0A7J4IRR5-F1
#
_entry.id   AF-A0A7J4IRR5-F1
#
_cell.length_a   1.000
_cell.length_b   1.000
_cell.length_c   1.000
_cell.angle_alpha   90.00
_cell.angle_beta   90.00
_cell.angle_gamma   90.00
#
_symmetry.space_group_name_H-M   'P 1'
#
loop_
_entity.id
_entity.type
_entity.pdbx_description
1 polymer ?
#
loop_
_entity_poly.entity_id
_entity_poly.type
_entity_poly.pdbx_seq_one_letter_code
_entity_poly.pdbx_strand_id
1 'polypeptide(L)'
;DKLFISSKEAAEKANQDHEESLQSRSAAAAALQNHTPDHLSEILRNAEKTRTDAERTKIVSDAAILNGNERMNILSNRLSELARQIKVKEQLISDARGAIFSLKESIVNSQELLIDLKGQSSQFDEEQQILTQRREIIIEERASLRAALDSHSQKRETLASRIEELNIQIQQKRVAVNEIVAELADAEIDVPSAEIQLPTVAEAERVVQGLERRLGHLGDVNMLAIEQYDIAVERVAGLIEDGKILRQRRDDLVGIADRLESERKKRLLLVFEHVNRNFSRVYAQLQPGGIGSLRLENPKNPFDGGLEMDCVPPGKNSKTRRNLLSGGEKSMAALALIFAIQDYEPSPFYYFDEVDQNLDPFNSELIAALCLMRSQRAQFIMVTLRKVSLNLANHHIGITHAGDGCSRRITDFDRAAALQMSEEMEKEEAARKQSETERSELVLPDPEKMPRVPEPLGTPKSLGGLAERAGLDIDESEVNEIDEESSKNGDLVALRERTEDWTEDIEEADKVQNALIDEENLQNDNVEVDSSEIEIE
;
A
#
# COMPACT_ATOMS: atom_id res chain seq x y z
N ASP A 1 -263.82 -61.67 4.01
CA ASP A 1 -262.77 -61.56 5.05
C ASP A 1 -261.93 -62.81 5.30
N LYS A 2 -262.48 -64.04 5.39
CA LYS A 2 -261.64 -65.25 5.61
C LYS A 2 -260.51 -65.54 4.57
N LEU A 3 -260.59 -65.12 3.30
CA LEU A 3 -259.53 -65.37 2.29
C LEU A 3 -258.27 -64.51 2.48
N PHE A 4 -258.34 -63.48 3.34
CA PHE A 4 -257.23 -62.58 3.60
C PHE A 4 -256.05 -63.25 4.34
N ILE A 5 -256.29 -64.27 5.18
CA ILE A 5 -255.21 -65.08 5.82
C ILE A 5 -254.49 -65.93 4.76
N SER A 6 -255.24 -66.39 3.76
CA SER A 6 -254.78 -67.40 2.81
C SER A 6 -253.61 -66.97 1.92
N SER A 7 -253.41 -65.70 1.59
CA SER A 7 -252.26 -65.32 0.75
C SER A 7 -251.07 -64.78 1.53
N LYS A 8 -251.21 -64.46 2.83
CA LYS A 8 -250.10 -64.00 3.68
C LYS A 8 -249.07 -65.10 3.92
N GLU A 9 -249.51 -66.33 4.22
CA GLU A 9 -248.61 -67.51 4.30
C GLU A 9 -247.92 -67.81 2.95
N ALA A 10 -248.51 -67.40 1.82
CA ALA A 10 -247.90 -67.57 0.49
C ALA A 10 -246.74 -66.60 0.22
N ALA A 11 -246.76 -65.41 0.84
CA ALA A 11 -245.68 -64.44 0.70
C ALA A 11 -244.41 -64.85 1.47
N GLU A 12 -244.54 -65.46 2.66
CA GLU A 12 -243.37 -65.94 3.45
C GLU A 12 -242.67 -67.13 2.79
N LYS A 13 -243.44 -68.03 2.16
CA LYS A 13 -242.90 -69.13 1.36
C LYS A 13 -242.03 -68.65 0.19
N ALA A 14 -242.44 -67.62 -0.55
CA ALA A 14 -241.71 -67.18 -1.75
C ALA A 14 -240.38 -66.47 -1.46
N ASN A 15 -240.26 -65.82 -0.30
CA ASN A 15 -239.03 -65.10 0.05
C ASN A 15 -237.96 -66.02 0.68
N GLN A 16 -238.31 -66.94 1.60
CA GLN A 16 -237.33 -67.91 2.13
C GLN A 16 -236.73 -68.79 1.01
N ASP A 17 -237.54 -69.18 0.01
CA ASP A 17 -237.07 -69.93 -1.16
C ASP A 17 -236.13 -69.10 -2.08
N HIS A 18 -236.33 -67.79 -2.19
CA HIS A 18 -235.46 -66.93 -3.01
C HIS A 18 -234.07 -66.73 -2.36
N GLU A 19 -234.00 -66.57 -1.03
CA GLU A 19 -232.73 -66.37 -0.29
C GLU A 19 -231.91 -67.67 -0.14
N GLU A 20 -232.52 -68.84 0.11
CA GLU A 20 -231.77 -70.11 0.09
C GLU A 20 -231.29 -70.50 -1.33
N SER A 21 -232.05 -70.15 -2.38
CA SER A 21 -231.65 -70.36 -3.79
C SER A 21 -230.44 -69.51 -4.20
N LEU A 22 -230.31 -68.31 -3.64
CA LEU A 22 -229.13 -67.46 -3.84
C LEU A 22 -227.89 -67.98 -3.09
N GLN A 23 -228.02 -68.48 -1.85
CA GLN A 23 -226.91 -69.09 -1.11
C GLN A 23 -226.44 -70.42 -1.75
N SER A 24 -227.35 -71.23 -2.27
CA SER A 24 -227.00 -72.45 -3.03
C SER A 24 -226.35 -72.14 -4.38
N ARG A 25 -226.82 -71.12 -5.12
CA ARG A 25 -226.18 -70.68 -6.38
C ARG A 25 -224.78 -70.10 -6.17
N SER A 26 -224.51 -69.40 -5.08
CA SER A 26 -223.18 -68.83 -4.77
C SER A 26 -222.19 -69.88 -4.21
N ALA A 27 -222.63 -70.78 -3.34
CA ALA A 27 -221.81 -71.90 -2.86
C ALA A 27 -221.46 -72.89 -4.00
N ALA A 28 -222.38 -73.12 -4.95
CA ALA A 28 -222.12 -73.93 -6.13
C ALA A 28 -221.14 -73.26 -7.10
N ALA A 29 -221.24 -71.95 -7.32
CA ALA A 29 -220.32 -71.22 -8.18
C ALA A 29 -218.86 -71.20 -7.63
N ALA A 30 -218.67 -71.04 -6.31
CA ALA A 30 -217.34 -71.04 -5.67
C ALA A 30 -216.74 -72.45 -5.50
N ALA A 31 -217.57 -73.47 -5.24
CA ALA A 31 -217.11 -74.86 -5.20
C ALA A 31 -216.73 -75.37 -6.61
N LEU A 32 -217.45 -74.97 -7.68
CA LEU A 32 -217.08 -75.34 -9.06
C LEU A 32 -215.77 -74.69 -9.51
N GLN A 33 -215.46 -73.48 -9.04
CA GLN A 33 -214.20 -72.78 -9.36
C GLN A 33 -212.97 -73.48 -8.76
N ASN A 34 -213.06 -74.03 -7.53
CA ASN A 34 -211.94 -74.73 -6.87
C ASN A 34 -211.54 -76.07 -7.52
N HIS A 35 -212.39 -76.64 -8.38
CA HIS A 35 -212.12 -77.91 -9.06
C HIS A 35 -211.69 -77.77 -10.53
N THR A 36 -211.49 -76.53 -10.98
CA THR A 36 -211.01 -76.30 -12.34
C THR A 36 -209.50 -76.58 -12.44
N PRO A 37 -209.05 -77.39 -13.43
CA PRO A 37 -207.65 -77.80 -13.58
C PRO A 37 -206.65 -76.64 -13.68
N ASP A 38 -207.07 -75.52 -14.27
CA ASP A 38 -206.21 -74.34 -14.44
C ASP A 38 -205.84 -73.70 -13.10
N HIS A 39 -206.77 -73.60 -12.14
CA HIS A 39 -206.50 -72.97 -10.85
C HIS A 39 -205.62 -73.83 -9.94
N LEU A 40 -205.74 -75.16 -10.03
CA LEU A 40 -204.86 -76.11 -9.36
C LEU A 40 -203.42 -76.07 -9.92
N SER A 41 -203.28 -75.82 -11.23
CA SER A 41 -201.97 -75.69 -11.88
C SER A 41 -201.23 -74.41 -11.46
N GLU A 42 -201.94 -73.28 -11.28
CA GLU A 42 -201.37 -72.03 -10.80
C GLU A 42 -200.88 -72.12 -9.35
N ILE A 43 -201.63 -72.82 -8.49
CA ILE A 43 -201.25 -73.02 -7.08
C ILE A 43 -199.98 -73.88 -6.98
N LEU A 44 -199.88 -74.96 -7.75
CA LEU A 44 -198.69 -75.82 -7.79
C LEU A 44 -197.47 -75.06 -8.32
N ARG A 45 -197.63 -74.25 -9.37
CA ARG A 45 -196.53 -73.50 -9.99
C ARG A 45 -196.00 -72.37 -9.10
N ASN A 46 -196.88 -71.73 -8.32
CA ASN A 46 -196.45 -70.74 -7.33
C ASN A 46 -195.72 -71.40 -6.15
N ALA A 47 -196.17 -72.58 -5.70
CA ALA A 47 -195.48 -73.34 -4.66
C ALA A 47 -194.07 -73.76 -5.11
N GLU A 48 -193.89 -74.24 -6.35
CA GLU A 48 -192.56 -74.61 -6.87
C GLU A 48 -191.59 -73.42 -6.97
N LYS A 49 -192.07 -72.25 -7.42
CA LYS A 49 -191.24 -71.03 -7.45
C LYS A 49 -190.74 -70.64 -6.07
N THR A 50 -191.61 -70.65 -5.06
CA THR A 50 -191.19 -70.33 -3.69
C THR A 50 -190.15 -71.30 -3.14
N ARG A 51 -190.22 -72.59 -3.51
CA ARG A 51 -189.22 -73.59 -3.11
C ARG A 51 -187.85 -73.31 -3.73
N THR A 52 -187.79 -72.98 -5.02
CA THR A 52 -186.52 -72.72 -5.71
C THR A 52 -185.83 -71.44 -5.25
N ASP A 53 -186.58 -70.41 -4.88
CA ASP A 53 -186.00 -69.16 -4.35
C ASP A 53 -185.44 -69.34 -2.93
N ALA A 54 -186.08 -70.19 -2.12
CA ALA A 54 -185.58 -70.55 -0.80
C ALA A 54 -184.27 -71.37 -0.86
N GLU A 55 -184.13 -72.30 -1.81
CA GLU A 55 -182.88 -73.07 -1.97
C GLU A 55 -181.70 -72.19 -2.43
N ARG A 56 -181.95 -71.20 -3.30
CA ARG A 56 -180.93 -70.25 -3.75
C ARG A 56 -180.39 -69.37 -2.62
N THR A 57 -181.26 -68.87 -1.75
CA THR A 57 -180.86 -67.98 -0.64
C THR A 57 -180.03 -68.70 0.43
N LYS A 58 -180.30 -70.00 0.64
CA LYS A 58 -179.49 -70.83 1.55
C LYS A 58 -178.04 -70.97 1.07
N ILE A 59 -177.83 -71.33 -0.20
CA ILE A 59 -176.49 -71.57 -0.77
C ILE A 59 -175.62 -70.30 -0.73
N VAL A 60 -176.22 -69.12 -0.99
CA VAL A 60 -175.49 -67.85 -0.92
C VAL A 60 -175.04 -67.51 0.50
N SER A 61 -175.88 -67.82 1.50
CA SER A 61 -175.59 -67.54 2.90
C SER A 61 -174.47 -68.44 3.45
N ASP A 62 -174.47 -69.72 3.10
CA ASP A 62 -173.43 -70.68 3.52
C ASP A 62 -172.04 -70.30 2.94
N ALA A 63 -171.99 -69.82 1.69
CA ALA A 63 -170.75 -69.36 1.08
C ALA A 63 -170.16 -68.09 1.74
N ALA A 64 -171.02 -67.20 2.26
CA ALA A 64 -170.58 -65.97 2.94
C ALA A 64 -169.96 -66.26 4.33
N ILE A 65 -170.51 -67.23 5.07
CA ILE A 65 -170.03 -67.60 6.41
C ILE A 65 -168.64 -68.24 6.36
N LEU A 66 -168.40 -69.15 5.40
CA LEU A 66 -167.09 -69.79 5.21
C LEU A 66 -165.99 -68.76 4.94
N ASN A 67 -166.25 -67.82 4.02
CA ASN A 67 -165.30 -66.75 3.68
C ASN A 67 -165.03 -65.80 4.87
N GLY A 68 -166.04 -65.52 5.70
CA GLY A 68 -165.90 -64.71 6.91
C GLY A 68 -164.98 -65.35 7.95
N ASN A 69 -165.12 -66.66 8.17
CA ASN A 69 -164.33 -67.40 9.15
C ASN A 69 -162.84 -67.51 8.76
N GLU A 70 -162.53 -67.74 7.48
CA GLU A 70 -161.14 -67.78 7.03
C GLU A 70 -160.42 -66.44 7.23
N ARG A 71 -161.11 -65.31 6.99
CA ARG A 71 -160.56 -63.96 7.25
C ARG A 71 -160.30 -63.70 8.74
N MET A 72 -161.16 -64.18 9.63
CA MET A 72 -161.00 -63.98 11.08
C MET A 72 -159.74 -64.69 11.61
N ASN A 73 -159.49 -65.93 11.16
CA ASN A 73 -158.31 -66.69 11.56
C ASN A 73 -156.99 -66.01 11.15
N ILE A 74 -156.92 -65.46 9.93
CA ILE A 74 -155.72 -64.77 9.43
C ILE A 74 -155.40 -63.51 10.28
N LEU A 75 -156.43 -62.74 10.67
CA LEU A 75 -156.23 -61.54 11.49
C LEU A 75 -155.79 -61.86 12.91
N SER A 76 -156.33 -62.93 13.52
CA SER A 76 -155.93 -63.35 14.87
C SER A 76 -154.45 -63.73 14.96
N ASN A 77 -153.93 -64.45 13.95
CA ASN A 77 -152.54 -64.85 13.89
C ASN A 77 -151.60 -63.63 13.79
N ARG A 78 -151.94 -62.64 12.95
CA ARG A 78 -151.16 -61.38 12.85
C ARG A 78 -151.09 -60.59 14.16
N LEU A 79 -152.17 -60.58 14.93
CA LEU A 79 -152.23 -59.85 16.19
C LEU A 79 -151.30 -60.48 17.25
N SER A 80 -151.24 -61.82 17.29
CA SER A 80 -150.31 -62.54 18.16
C SER A 80 -148.84 -62.31 17.80
N GLU A 81 -148.53 -62.20 16.51
CA GLU A 81 -147.16 -61.99 16.02
C GLU A 81 -146.64 -60.59 16.33
N LEU A 82 -147.48 -59.56 16.15
CA LEU A 82 -147.13 -58.17 16.50
C LEU A 82 -146.91 -57.98 18.00
N ALA A 83 -147.73 -58.61 18.85
CA ALA A 83 -147.55 -58.54 20.31
C ALA A 83 -146.20 -59.13 20.76
N ARG A 84 -145.74 -60.21 20.11
CA ARG A 84 -144.43 -60.81 20.38
C ARG A 84 -143.27 -59.88 19.99
N GLN A 85 -143.38 -59.17 18.86
CA GLN A 85 -142.35 -58.25 18.39
C GLN A 85 -142.16 -57.04 19.31
N ILE A 86 -143.24 -56.48 19.86
CA ILE A 86 -143.18 -55.35 20.79
C ILE A 86 -142.38 -55.72 22.04
N LYS A 87 -142.67 -56.88 22.63
CA LYS A 87 -141.99 -57.35 23.86
C LYS A 87 -140.47 -57.53 23.66
N VAL A 88 -140.05 -58.01 22.48
CA VAL A 88 -138.62 -58.15 22.14
C VAL A 88 -137.94 -56.77 22.03
N LYS A 89 -138.62 -55.77 21.45
CA LYS A 89 -138.06 -54.42 21.32
C LYS A 89 -137.94 -53.71 22.67
N GLU A 90 -138.90 -53.90 23.57
CA GLU A 90 -138.83 -53.34 24.94
C GLU A 90 -137.65 -53.91 25.73
N GLN A 91 -137.39 -55.22 25.64
CA GLN A 91 -136.20 -55.84 26.26
C GLN A 91 -134.90 -55.24 25.70
N LEU A 92 -134.77 -55.11 24.38
CA LEU A 92 -133.58 -54.51 23.76
C LEU A 92 -133.33 -53.07 24.21
N ILE A 93 -134.39 -52.28 24.42
CA ILE A 93 -134.27 -50.90 24.91
C ILE A 93 -133.78 -50.88 26.38
N SER A 94 -134.29 -51.80 27.21
CA SER A 94 -133.84 -51.94 28.60
C SER A 94 -132.35 -52.30 28.68
N ASP A 95 -131.92 -53.30 27.90
CA ASP A 95 -130.54 -53.75 27.87
C ASP A 95 -129.59 -52.63 27.39
N ALA A 96 -129.98 -51.90 26.35
CA ALA A 96 -129.21 -50.76 25.84
C ALA A 96 -129.06 -49.63 26.89
N ARG A 97 -130.11 -49.35 27.67
CA ARG A 97 -130.04 -48.36 28.76
C ARG A 97 -129.09 -48.79 29.88
N GLY A 98 -129.09 -50.08 30.24
CA GLY A 98 -128.14 -50.64 31.19
C GLY A 98 -126.69 -50.53 30.71
N ALA A 99 -126.44 -50.86 29.43
CA ALA A 99 -125.11 -50.72 28.82
C ALA A 99 -124.61 -49.26 28.85
N ILE A 100 -125.46 -48.29 28.50
CA ILE A 100 -125.11 -46.86 28.54
C ILE A 100 -124.74 -46.40 29.96
N PHE A 101 -125.45 -46.88 30.98
CA PHE A 101 -125.14 -46.54 32.38
C PHE A 101 -123.75 -47.06 32.78
N SER A 102 -123.47 -48.34 32.49
CA SER A 102 -122.16 -48.95 32.79
C SER A 102 -121.00 -48.26 32.05
N LEU A 103 -121.23 -47.85 30.79
CA LEU A 103 -120.23 -47.13 30.01
C LEU A 103 -119.95 -45.73 30.58
N LYS A 104 -120.98 -45.00 31.03
CA LYS A 104 -120.79 -43.70 31.68
C LYS A 104 -119.96 -43.82 32.97
N GLU A 105 -120.23 -44.83 33.78
CA GLU A 105 -119.44 -45.11 34.99
C GLU A 105 -117.98 -45.43 34.65
N SER A 106 -117.74 -46.24 33.61
CA SER A 106 -116.38 -46.57 33.14
C SER A 106 -115.61 -45.35 32.61
N ILE A 107 -116.31 -44.39 31.98
CA ILE A 107 -115.71 -43.16 31.45
C ILE A 107 -115.26 -42.26 32.60
N VAL A 108 -116.07 -42.12 33.65
CA VAL A 108 -115.72 -41.30 34.83
C VAL A 108 -114.50 -41.91 35.53
N ASN A 109 -114.49 -43.21 35.77
CA ASN A 109 -113.34 -43.90 36.38
C ASN A 109 -112.06 -43.75 35.53
N SER A 110 -112.19 -43.83 34.20
CA SER A 110 -111.05 -43.65 33.29
C SER A 110 -110.54 -42.21 33.27
N GLN A 111 -111.42 -41.22 33.45
CA GLN A 111 -111.04 -39.81 33.56
C GLN A 111 -110.29 -39.52 34.86
N GLU A 112 -110.72 -40.09 35.99
CA GLU A 112 -110.03 -39.97 37.27
C GLU A 112 -108.63 -40.59 37.22
N LEU A 113 -108.52 -41.82 36.68
CA LEU A 113 -107.23 -42.49 36.44
C LEU A 113 -106.29 -41.68 35.53
N LEU A 114 -106.83 -40.98 34.53
CA LEU A 114 -106.04 -40.12 33.64
C LEU A 114 -105.47 -38.89 34.36
N ILE A 115 -106.19 -38.34 35.33
CA ILE A 115 -105.73 -37.21 36.13
C ILE A 115 -104.59 -37.66 37.04
N ASP A 116 -104.74 -38.80 37.71
CA ASP A 116 -103.72 -39.36 38.59
C ASP A 116 -102.44 -39.73 37.82
N LEU A 117 -102.56 -40.39 36.66
CA LEU A 117 -101.42 -40.72 35.81
C LEU A 117 -100.70 -39.49 35.27
N LYS A 118 -101.43 -38.41 34.94
CA LYS A 118 -100.80 -37.13 34.55
C LYS A 118 -100.05 -36.50 35.70
N GLY A 119 -100.58 -36.56 36.92
CA GLY A 119 -99.89 -36.07 38.12
C GLY A 119 -98.59 -36.84 38.40
N GLN A 120 -98.63 -38.17 38.28
CA GLN A 120 -97.43 -39.01 38.41
C GLN A 120 -96.41 -38.71 37.31
N SER A 121 -96.85 -38.56 36.05
CA SER A 121 -95.96 -38.20 34.94
C SER A 121 -95.26 -36.86 35.18
N SER A 122 -95.98 -35.84 35.66
CA SER A 122 -95.35 -34.54 35.96
C SER A 122 -94.31 -34.63 37.08
N GLN A 123 -94.56 -35.44 38.10
CA GLN A 123 -93.59 -35.66 39.19
C GLN A 123 -92.34 -36.37 38.68
N PHE A 124 -92.49 -37.40 37.84
CA PHE A 124 -91.36 -38.10 37.23
C PHE A 124 -90.56 -37.19 36.28
N ASP A 125 -91.23 -36.33 35.52
CA ASP A 125 -90.57 -35.38 34.63
C ASP A 125 -89.72 -34.36 35.41
N GLU A 126 -90.24 -33.85 36.53
CA GLU A 126 -89.49 -32.95 37.43
C GLU A 126 -88.29 -33.65 38.08
N GLU A 127 -88.47 -34.86 38.62
CA GLU A 127 -87.37 -35.65 39.19
C GLU A 127 -86.29 -35.97 38.13
N GLN A 128 -86.71 -36.32 36.91
CA GLN A 128 -85.80 -36.61 35.83
C GLN A 128 -85.00 -35.36 35.42
N GLN A 129 -85.61 -34.18 35.38
CA GLN A 129 -84.92 -32.91 35.13
C GLN A 129 -83.89 -32.59 36.21
N ILE A 130 -84.22 -32.81 37.48
CA ILE A 130 -83.28 -32.58 38.59
C ILE A 130 -82.10 -33.56 38.49
N LEU A 131 -82.36 -34.82 38.17
CA LEU A 131 -81.32 -35.84 37.99
C LEU A 131 -80.43 -35.57 36.77
N THR A 132 -80.99 -35.10 35.65
CA THR A 132 -80.19 -34.72 34.47
C THR A 132 -79.32 -33.51 34.76
N GLN A 133 -79.84 -32.46 35.39
CA GLN A 133 -79.04 -31.30 35.81
C GLN A 133 -77.91 -31.72 36.76
N ARG A 134 -78.20 -32.58 37.75
CA ARG A 134 -77.17 -33.08 38.68
C ARG A 134 -76.13 -33.94 37.98
N ARG A 135 -76.53 -34.73 36.98
CA ARG A 135 -75.62 -35.51 36.14
C ARG A 135 -74.71 -34.60 35.32
N GLU A 136 -75.25 -33.53 34.73
CA GLU A 136 -74.46 -32.55 33.95
C GLU A 136 -73.40 -31.89 34.83
N ILE A 137 -73.76 -31.42 36.03
CA ILE A 137 -72.81 -30.85 37.00
C ILE A 137 -71.69 -31.84 37.33
N ILE A 138 -72.03 -33.10 37.61
CA ILE A 138 -71.03 -34.14 37.92
C ILE A 138 -70.14 -34.45 36.71
N ILE A 139 -70.68 -34.41 35.49
CA ILE A 139 -69.89 -34.60 34.27
C ILE A 139 -68.91 -33.45 34.08
N GLU A 140 -69.33 -32.21 34.32
CA GLU A 140 -68.47 -31.02 34.26
C GLU A 140 -67.37 -31.04 35.34
N GLU A 141 -67.72 -31.37 36.58
CA GLU A 141 -66.75 -31.55 37.68
C GLU A 141 -65.73 -32.65 37.34
N ARG A 142 -66.19 -33.79 36.81
CA ARG A 142 -65.29 -34.87 36.40
C ARG A 142 -64.41 -34.48 35.21
N ALA A 143 -64.94 -33.71 34.26
CA ALA A 143 -64.18 -33.23 33.12
C ALA A 143 -63.09 -32.24 33.55
N SER A 144 -63.41 -31.29 34.42
CA SER A 144 -62.46 -30.32 34.97
C SER A 144 -61.39 -30.98 35.85
N LEU A 145 -61.77 -31.94 36.71
CA LEU A 145 -60.81 -32.71 37.51
C LEU A 145 -59.89 -33.57 36.64
N ARG A 146 -60.39 -34.17 35.56
CA ARG A 146 -59.56 -34.90 34.59
C ARG A 146 -58.58 -33.98 33.87
N ALA A 147 -59.05 -32.83 33.38
CA ALA A 147 -58.18 -31.84 32.75
C ALA A 147 -57.10 -31.33 33.71
N ALA A 148 -57.44 -31.10 34.99
CA ALA A 148 -56.47 -30.74 36.02
C ALA A 148 -55.46 -31.87 36.25
N LEU A 149 -55.91 -33.13 36.38
CA LEU A 149 -55.05 -34.29 36.54
C LEU A 149 -54.08 -34.45 35.36
N ASP A 150 -54.58 -34.35 34.12
CA ASP A 150 -53.78 -34.45 32.91
C ASP A 150 -52.76 -33.30 32.82
N SER A 151 -53.15 -32.08 33.23
CA SER A 151 -52.21 -30.95 33.29
C SER A 151 -51.12 -31.17 34.35
N HIS A 152 -51.46 -31.77 35.49
CA HIS A 152 -50.50 -32.08 36.55
C HIS A 152 -49.59 -33.24 36.17
N SER A 153 -50.10 -34.26 35.47
CA SER A 153 -49.28 -35.36 34.98
C SER A 153 -48.30 -34.89 33.91
N GLN A 154 -48.75 -34.06 32.97
CA GLN A 154 -47.87 -33.43 31.97
C GLN A 154 -46.78 -32.57 32.62
N LYS A 155 -47.14 -31.73 33.61
CA LYS A 155 -46.15 -30.94 34.37
C LYS A 155 -45.14 -31.82 35.11
N ARG A 156 -45.58 -32.94 35.67
CA ARG A 156 -44.69 -33.88 36.36
C ARG A 156 -43.73 -34.54 35.38
N GLU A 157 -44.21 -34.91 34.19
CA GLU A 157 -43.40 -35.53 33.15
C GLU A 157 -42.36 -34.56 32.58
N THR A 158 -42.73 -33.29 32.34
CA THR A 158 -41.78 -32.26 31.89
C THR A 158 -40.75 -31.90 32.97
N LEU A 159 -41.15 -31.85 34.24
CA LEU A 159 -40.20 -31.64 35.34
C LEU A 159 -39.26 -32.84 35.51
N ALA A 160 -39.78 -34.06 35.41
CA ALA A 160 -38.96 -35.27 35.49
C ALA A 160 -37.94 -35.35 34.36
N SER A 161 -38.34 -35.07 33.11
CA SER A 161 -37.40 -35.02 31.98
C SER A 161 -36.35 -33.92 32.15
N ARG A 162 -36.73 -32.75 32.70
CA ARG A 162 -35.78 -31.68 32.98
C ARG A 162 -34.79 -32.02 34.09
N ILE A 163 -35.24 -32.73 35.14
CA ILE A 163 -34.36 -33.23 36.20
C ILE A 163 -33.36 -34.25 35.62
N GLU A 164 -33.83 -35.16 34.78
CA GLU A 164 -32.95 -36.15 34.14
C GLU A 164 -31.92 -35.48 33.23
N GLU A 165 -32.33 -34.49 32.43
CA GLU A 165 -31.43 -33.69 31.59
C GLU A 165 -30.37 -32.94 32.43
N LEU A 166 -30.79 -32.30 33.52
CA LEU A 166 -29.88 -31.60 34.44
C LEU A 166 -28.92 -32.58 35.14
N ASN A 167 -29.39 -33.76 35.53
CA ASN A 167 -28.53 -34.79 36.13
C ASN A 167 -27.47 -35.28 35.13
N ILE A 168 -27.85 -35.50 33.87
CA ILE A 168 -26.90 -35.85 32.82
C ILE A 168 -25.88 -34.72 32.63
N GLN A 169 -26.32 -33.45 32.58
CA GLN A 169 -25.41 -32.30 32.48
C GLN A 169 -24.45 -32.20 33.67
N ILE A 170 -24.94 -32.42 34.90
CA ILE A 170 -24.10 -32.43 36.11
C ILE A 170 -23.06 -33.55 36.03
N GLN A 171 -23.45 -34.75 35.61
CA GLN A 171 -22.51 -35.87 35.44
C GLN A 171 -21.46 -35.56 34.36
N GLN A 172 -21.87 -35.04 33.20
CA GLN A 172 -20.94 -34.60 32.15
C GLN A 172 -19.96 -33.54 32.65
N LYS A 173 -20.44 -32.53 33.40
CA LYS A 173 -19.58 -31.51 33.99
C LYS A 173 -18.64 -32.06 35.04
N ARG A 174 -19.07 -33.02 35.86
CA ARG A 174 -18.19 -33.71 36.83
C ARG A 174 -17.08 -34.50 36.13
N VAL A 175 -17.42 -35.24 35.07
CA VAL A 175 -16.42 -35.96 34.27
C VAL A 175 -15.42 -34.98 33.66
N ALA A 176 -15.89 -33.90 33.02
CA ALA A 176 -15.02 -32.88 32.45
C ALA A 176 -14.11 -32.21 33.50
N VAL A 177 -14.63 -31.93 34.71
CA VAL A 177 -13.81 -31.40 35.81
C VAL A 177 -12.74 -32.41 36.24
N ASN A 178 -13.10 -33.70 36.36
CA ASN A 178 -12.15 -34.74 36.72
C ASN A 178 -11.06 -34.94 35.65
N GLU A 179 -11.43 -34.86 34.37
CA GLU A 179 -10.48 -34.88 33.24
C GLU A 179 -9.51 -33.70 33.33
N ILE A 180 -10.03 -32.47 33.51
CA ILE A 180 -9.20 -31.26 33.67
C ILE A 180 -8.27 -31.38 34.88
N VAL A 181 -8.75 -31.92 36.01
CA VAL A 181 -7.91 -32.13 37.20
C VAL A 181 -6.80 -33.16 36.93
N ALA A 182 -7.09 -34.22 36.16
CA ALA A 182 -6.07 -35.18 35.75
C ALA A 182 -5.04 -34.55 34.79
N GLU A 183 -5.48 -33.77 33.80
CA GLU A 183 -4.59 -33.04 32.89
C GLU A 183 -3.70 -32.03 33.63
N LEU A 184 -4.25 -31.31 34.61
CA LEU A 184 -3.48 -30.40 35.47
C LEU A 184 -2.43 -31.15 36.31
N ALA A 185 -2.78 -32.32 36.86
CA ALA A 185 -1.85 -33.15 37.61
C ALA A 185 -0.72 -33.71 36.72
N ASP A 186 -1.04 -34.15 35.50
CA ASP A 186 -0.05 -34.60 34.51
C ASP A 186 0.90 -33.46 34.07
N ALA A 187 0.40 -32.22 34.07
CA ALA A 187 1.19 -31.02 33.79
C ALA A 187 1.95 -30.46 35.00
N GLU A 188 1.89 -31.11 36.17
CA GLU A 188 2.45 -30.64 37.45
C GLU A 188 1.93 -29.26 37.90
N ILE A 189 0.69 -28.91 37.53
CA ILE A 189 0.03 -27.65 37.90
C ILE A 189 -0.94 -27.92 39.05
N ASP A 190 -0.68 -27.32 40.21
CA ASP A 190 -1.59 -27.41 41.36
C ASP A 190 -2.95 -26.76 41.08
N VAL A 191 -4.02 -27.42 41.52
CA VAL A 191 -5.37 -26.87 41.40
C VAL A 191 -5.48 -25.62 42.29
N PRO A 192 -5.78 -24.44 41.70
CA PRO A 192 -5.81 -23.20 42.45
C PRO A 192 -6.94 -23.19 43.48
N SER A 193 -6.66 -22.61 44.65
CA SER A 193 -7.66 -22.41 45.71
C SER A 193 -8.82 -21.53 45.23
N ALA A 194 -10.03 -21.82 45.70
CA ALA A 194 -11.26 -21.09 45.34
C ALA A 194 -11.23 -19.58 45.66
N GLU A 195 -10.28 -19.12 46.48
CA GLU A 195 -10.08 -17.71 46.82
C GLU A 195 -9.27 -16.94 45.75
N ILE A 196 -8.61 -17.64 44.83
CA ILE A 196 -7.77 -17.02 43.80
C ILE A 196 -8.65 -16.64 42.61
N GLN A 197 -8.76 -15.33 42.34
CA GLN A 197 -9.38 -14.84 41.11
C GLN A 197 -8.47 -15.10 39.92
N LEU A 198 -8.79 -16.14 39.17
CA LEU A 198 -8.14 -16.41 37.89
C LEU A 198 -8.67 -15.42 36.83
N PRO A 199 -7.78 -14.88 35.97
CA PRO A 199 -8.21 -14.11 34.83
C PRO A 199 -9.07 -14.97 33.90
N THR A 200 -9.96 -14.32 33.16
CA THR A 200 -10.77 -15.01 32.16
C THR A 200 -9.86 -15.61 31.08
N VAL A 201 -10.22 -16.74 30.47
CA VAL A 201 -9.43 -17.36 29.38
C VAL A 201 -9.05 -16.34 28.30
N ALA A 202 -9.99 -15.46 27.92
CA ALA A 202 -9.75 -14.39 26.96
C ALA A 202 -8.74 -13.31 27.44
N GLU A 203 -8.63 -13.06 28.74
CA GLU A 203 -7.66 -12.13 29.30
C GLU A 203 -6.27 -12.77 29.34
N ALA A 204 -6.18 -14.05 29.73
CA ALA A 204 -4.94 -14.81 29.70
C ALA A 204 -4.40 -14.94 28.26
N GLU A 205 -5.25 -15.28 27.29
CA GLU A 205 -4.89 -15.32 25.87
C GLU A 205 -4.39 -13.97 25.35
N ARG A 206 -5.04 -12.85 25.74
CA ARG A 206 -4.55 -11.51 25.36
C ARG A 206 -3.17 -11.22 25.94
N VAL A 207 -2.91 -11.62 27.18
CA VAL A 207 -1.58 -11.47 27.80
C VAL A 207 -0.55 -12.31 27.06
N VAL A 208 -0.85 -13.58 26.75
CA VAL A 208 0.04 -14.46 25.98
C VAL A 208 0.30 -13.87 24.59
N GLN A 209 -0.72 -13.46 23.85
CA GLN A 209 -0.55 -12.82 22.55
C GLN A 209 0.24 -11.51 22.63
N GLY A 210 0.09 -10.76 23.73
CA GLY A 210 0.88 -9.56 24.00
C GLY A 210 2.36 -9.89 24.23
N LEU A 211 2.65 -10.94 24.99
CA LEU A 211 4.00 -11.44 25.24
C LEU A 211 4.62 -12.01 23.97
N GLU A 212 3.90 -12.79 23.18
CA GLU A 212 4.34 -13.32 21.88
C GLU A 212 4.66 -12.20 20.90
N ARG A 213 3.83 -11.15 20.81
CA ARG A 213 4.14 -9.96 20.01
C ARG A 213 5.40 -9.26 20.50
N ARG A 214 5.56 -9.09 21.82
CA ARG A 214 6.78 -8.48 22.40
C ARG A 214 8.03 -9.33 22.11
N LEU A 215 7.91 -10.65 22.20
CA LEU A 215 8.98 -11.58 21.86
C LEU A 215 9.33 -11.52 20.37
N GLY A 216 8.32 -11.49 19.49
CA GLY A 216 8.50 -11.31 18.05
C GLY A 216 9.13 -9.96 17.69
N HIS A 217 8.83 -8.90 18.44
CA HIS A 217 9.49 -7.60 18.27
C HIS A 217 10.96 -7.57 18.73
N LEU A 218 11.35 -8.40 19.70
CA LEU A 218 12.75 -8.54 20.10
C LEU A 218 13.60 -9.18 18.98
N GLY A 219 12.99 -10.01 18.14
CA GLY A 219 13.69 -10.76 17.11
C GLY A 219 14.67 -11.79 17.69
N ASP A 220 15.50 -12.36 16.82
CA ASP A 220 16.50 -13.34 17.25
C ASP A 220 17.60 -12.67 18.07
N VAL A 221 17.84 -13.18 19.28
CA VAL A 221 18.89 -12.68 20.16
C VAL A 221 20.25 -13.16 19.68
N ASN A 222 21.09 -12.22 19.24
CA ASN A 222 22.45 -12.53 18.81
C ASN A 222 23.38 -12.76 20.02
N MET A 223 23.59 -14.02 20.38
CA MET A 223 24.47 -14.40 21.49
C MET A 223 25.95 -14.08 21.23
N LEU A 224 26.38 -13.98 19.96
CA LEU A 224 27.75 -13.57 19.60
C LEU A 224 28.02 -12.09 19.85
N ALA A 225 26.98 -11.27 20.07
CA ALA A 225 27.14 -9.84 20.31
C ALA A 225 27.98 -9.53 21.56
N ILE A 226 27.94 -10.41 22.57
CA ILE A 226 28.70 -10.27 23.80
C ILE A 226 30.19 -10.47 23.52
N GLU A 227 30.56 -11.55 22.84
CA GLU A 227 31.94 -11.82 22.44
C GLU A 227 32.49 -10.73 21.49
N GLN A 228 31.66 -10.28 20.54
CA GLN A 228 32.01 -9.18 19.64
C GLN A 228 32.22 -7.85 20.38
N TYR A 229 31.44 -7.59 21.42
CA TYR A 229 31.62 -6.42 22.27
C TYR A 229 32.97 -6.49 22.99
N ASP A 230 33.30 -7.62 23.60
CA ASP A 230 34.58 -7.79 24.31
C ASP A 230 35.78 -7.61 23.37
N ILE A 231 35.73 -8.23 22.18
CA ILE A 231 36.76 -8.06 21.13
C ILE A 231 36.86 -6.58 20.69
N ALA A 232 35.72 -5.91 20.50
CA ALA A 232 35.70 -4.51 20.09
C ALA A 232 36.28 -3.60 21.18
N VAL A 233 35.98 -3.86 22.45
CA VAL A 233 36.52 -3.11 23.60
C VAL A 233 38.04 -3.26 23.66
N GLU A 234 38.56 -4.49 23.53
CA GLU A 234 40.01 -4.74 23.52
C GLU A 234 40.69 -4.02 22.34
N ARG A 235 40.09 -4.10 21.15
CA ARG A 235 40.60 -3.40 19.96
C ARG A 235 40.61 -1.87 20.15
N VAL A 236 39.56 -1.30 20.72
CA VAL A 236 39.47 0.14 20.99
C VAL A 236 40.53 0.55 22.01
N ALA A 237 40.74 -0.23 23.07
CA ALA A 237 41.79 0.02 24.05
C ALA A 237 43.18 0.03 23.41
N GLY A 238 43.47 -0.93 22.53
CA GLY A 238 44.72 -0.97 21.76
C GLY A 238 44.93 0.26 20.88
N LEU A 239 43.91 0.65 20.10
CA LEU A 239 43.98 1.83 19.23
C LEU A 239 44.19 3.15 20.01
N ILE A 240 43.59 3.26 21.20
CA ILE A 240 43.80 4.44 22.07
C ILE A 240 45.26 4.52 22.53
N GLU A 241 45.85 3.39 22.89
CA GLU A 241 47.24 3.34 23.35
C GLU A 241 48.23 3.64 22.21
N ASP A 242 48.03 3.03 21.04
CA ASP A 242 48.79 3.35 19.83
C ASP A 242 48.69 4.85 19.49
N GLY A 243 47.48 5.41 19.59
CA GLY A 243 47.23 6.83 19.35
C GLY A 243 47.93 7.76 20.35
N LYS A 244 48.22 7.31 21.58
CA LYS A 244 49.05 8.07 22.54
C LYS A 244 50.52 7.99 22.17
N ILE A 245 51.01 6.79 21.85
CA ILE A 245 52.42 6.56 21.47
C ILE A 245 52.78 7.38 20.23
N LEU A 246 51.91 7.40 19.21
CA LEU A 246 52.13 8.17 17.99
C LEU A 246 52.15 9.68 18.25
N ARG A 247 51.27 10.18 19.13
CA ARG A 247 51.28 11.59 19.53
C ARG A 247 52.58 11.96 20.25
N GLN A 248 53.02 11.13 21.19
CA GLN A 248 54.29 11.35 21.89
C GLN A 248 55.47 11.37 20.91
N ARG A 249 55.55 10.40 19.98
CA ARG A 249 56.61 10.36 18.96
C ARG A 249 56.59 11.56 18.03
N ARG A 250 55.40 12.04 17.64
CA ARG A 250 55.27 13.28 16.87
C ARG A 250 55.86 14.45 17.64
N ASP A 251 55.48 14.60 18.90
CA ASP A 251 55.94 15.71 19.74
C ASP A 251 57.47 15.65 19.95
N ASP A 252 58.04 14.46 20.09
CA ASP A 252 59.49 14.24 20.14
C ASP A 252 60.18 14.67 18.83
N LEU A 253 59.62 14.29 17.67
CA LEU A 253 60.16 14.67 16.36
C LEU A 253 60.09 16.18 16.12
N VAL A 254 58.98 16.83 16.48
CA VAL A 254 58.86 18.29 16.43
C VAL A 254 59.91 18.94 17.33
N GLY A 255 60.09 18.42 18.55
CA GLY A 255 61.13 18.90 19.46
C GLY A 255 62.56 18.72 18.91
N ILE A 256 62.84 17.65 18.17
CA ILE A 256 64.13 17.45 17.48
C ILE A 256 64.29 18.46 16.35
N ALA A 257 63.25 18.68 15.53
CA ALA A 257 63.29 19.64 14.44
C ALA A 257 63.57 21.06 14.95
N ASP A 258 62.90 21.48 16.03
CA ASP A 258 63.11 22.79 16.65
C ASP A 258 64.54 22.96 17.18
N ARG A 259 65.07 21.91 17.83
CA ARG A 259 66.48 21.93 18.29
C ARG A 259 67.43 22.05 17.12
N LEU A 260 67.23 21.27 16.06
CA LEU A 260 68.09 21.28 14.87
C LEU A 260 68.05 22.65 14.20
N GLU A 261 66.88 23.25 14.05
CA GLU A 261 66.72 24.58 13.44
C GLU A 261 67.39 25.66 14.30
N SER A 262 67.27 25.56 15.63
CA SER A 262 67.97 26.47 16.55
C SER A 262 69.49 26.34 16.47
N GLU A 263 70.03 25.11 16.37
CA GLU A 263 71.46 24.87 16.19
C GLU A 263 71.95 25.36 14.84
N ARG A 264 71.19 25.08 13.77
CA ARG A 264 71.48 25.53 12.41
C ARG A 264 71.55 27.05 12.35
N LYS A 265 70.56 27.75 12.91
CA LYS A 265 70.54 29.22 13.02
C LYS A 265 71.73 29.75 13.82
N LYS A 266 72.04 29.13 14.96
CA LYS A 266 73.18 29.53 15.80
C LYS A 266 74.51 29.37 15.06
N ARG A 267 74.71 28.25 14.36
CA ARG A 267 75.91 28.00 13.55
C ARG A 267 76.03 29.00 12.41
N LEU A 268 74.94 29.25 11.67
CA LEU A 268 74.94 30.21 10.57
C LEU A 268 75.33 31.62 11.06
N LEU A 269 74.71 32.11 12.14
CA LEU A 269 75.01 33.44 12.68
C LEU A 269 76.46 33.55 13.15
N LEU A 270 77.00 32.51 13.81
CA LEU A 270 78.39 32.49 14.23
C LEU A 270 79.34 32.53 13.03
N VAL A 271 79.12 31.67 12.02
CA VAL A 271 79.91 31.66 10.78
C VAL A 271 79.82 33.02 10.09
N PHE A 272 78.61 33.56 9.95
CA PHE A 272 78.37 34.87 9.34
C PHE A 272 79.14 35.99 10.04
N GLU A 273 79.13 36.06 11.38
CA GLU A 273 79.90 37.06 12.12
C GLU A 273 81.41 36.94 11.91
N HIS A 274 81.92 35.72 11.76
CA HIS A 274 83.34 35.49 11.46
C HIS A 274 83.69 35.88 10.02
N VAL A 275 82.89 35.46 9.05
CA VAL A 275 83.08 35.80 7.63
C VAL A 275 82.91 37.29 7.41
N ASN A 276 81.94 37.97 8.05
CA ASN A 276 81.76 39.41 7.96
C ASN A 276 83.00 40.18 8.48
N ARG A 277 83.56 39.77 9.63
CA ARG A 277 84.81 40.34 10.16
C ARG A 277 86.00 40.13 9.21
N ASN A 278 86.12 38.93 8.64
CA ASN A 278 87.15 38.64 7.64
C ASN A 278 86.95 39.49 6.38
N PHE A 279 85.71 39.62 5.90
CA PHE A 279 85.35 40.40 4.72
C PHE A 279 85.72 41.86 4.89
N SER A 280 85.35 42.51 6.00
CA SER A 280 85.73 43.89 6.27
C SER A 280 87.25 44.09 6.26
N ARG A 281 88.00 43.13 6.83
CA ARG A 281 89.47 43.18 6.87
C ARG A 281 90.07 43.03 5.47
N VAL A 282 89.63 42.01 4.72
CA VAL A 282 90.16 41.72 3.38
C VAL A 282 89.79 42.83 2.40
N TYR A 283 88.55 43.32 2.45
CA TYR A 283 88.10 44.41 1.59
C TYR A 283 88.90 45.69 1.83
N ALA A 284 89.21 46.03 3.09
CA ALA A 284 90.05 47.18 3.42
C ALA A 284 91.52 47.02 2.97
N GLN A 285 92.02 45.77 2.87
CA GLN A 285 93.35 45.48 2.33
C GLN A 285 93.39 45.58 0.81
N LEU A 286 92.37 45.04 0.14
CA LEU A 286 92.25 45.06 -1.31
C LEU A 286 91.90 46.44 -1.84
N GLN A 287 91.16 47.25 -1.08
CA GLN A 287 90.80 48.61 -1.44
C GLN A 287 91.12 49.58 -0.29
N PRO A 288 92.33 50.17 -0.26
CA PRO A 288 92.75 51.10 0.78
C PRO A 288 91.79 52.29 0.90
N GLY A 289 91.14 52.43 2.07
CA GLY A 289 90.15 53.48 2.32
C GLY A 289 88.70 53.12 1.96
N GLY A 290 88.45 51.92 1.44
CA GLY A 290 87.11 51.36 1.28
C GLY A 290 86.60 50.65 2.54
N ILE A 291 85.29 50.54 2.68
CA ILE A 291 84.62 49.82 3.78
C ILE A 291 83.69 48.77 3.17
N GLY A 292 83.85 47.51 3.59
CA GLY A 292 82.98 46.40 3.18
C GLY A 292 82.34 45.74 4.39
N SER A 293 81.04 45.50 4.35
CA SER A 293 80.32 44.72 5.35
C SER A 293 79.26 43.84 4.72
N LEU A 294 79.01 42.69 5.32
CA LEU A 294 77.93 41.78 4.96
C LEU A 294 76.72 42.05 5.86
N ARG A 295 75.52 42.02 5.28
CA ARG A 295 74.26 42.24 5.97
C ARG A 295 73.24 41.16 5.61
N LEU A 296 72.58 40.62 6.63
CA LEU A 296 71.42 39.75 6.43
C LEU A 296 70.18 40.61 6.24
N GLU A 297 69.37 40.32 5.22
CA GLU A 297 68.10 41.02 4.99
C GLU A 297 67.16 40.83 6.19
N ASN A 298 67.14 39.61 6.74
CA ASN A 298 66.35 39.27 7.92
C ASN A 298 67.21 38.61 9.03
N PRO A 299 67.62 39.37 10.06
CA PRO A 299 68.41 38.80 11.16
C PRO A 299 67.60 37.88 12.08
N LYS A 300 66.26 37.99 12.08
CA LYS A 300 65.39 37.14 12.91
C LYS A 300 65.20 35.77 12.28
N ASN A 301 65.00 35.70 10.96
CA ASN A 301 64.93 34.46 10.20
C ASN A 301 65.94 34.49 9.05
N PRO A 302 67.19 34.08 9.31
CA PRO A 302 68.27 34.22 8.31
C PRO A 302 68.14 33.27 7.12
N PHE A 303 67.23 32.28 7.16
CA PHE A 303 66.97 31.37 6.04
C PHE A 303 65.85 31.85 5.12
N ASP A 304 65.00 32.78 5.57
CA ASP A 304 63.88 33.32 4.79
C ASP A 304 64.28 34.55 3.95
N GLY A 305 65.51 35.05 4.14
CA GLY A 305 66.02 36.25 3.48
C GLY A 305 67.39 36.03 2.84
N GLY A 306 67.78 36.96 1.98
CA GLY A 306 69.07 36.96 1.30
C GLY A 306 70.22 37.51 2.14
N LEU A 307 71.41 37.42 1.53
CA LEU A 307 72.63 38.07 1.99
C LEU A 307 72.95 39.26 1.09
N GLU A 308 72.98 40.45 1.67
CA GLU A 308 73.41 41.68 1.01
C GLU A 308 74.88 41.98 1.31
N MET A 309 75.58 42.50 0.32
CA MET A 309 76.98 42.91 0.41
C MET A 309 77.06 44.42 0.25
N ASP A 310 77.38 45.12 1.34
CA ASP A 310 77.52 46.56 1.40
C ASP A 310 79.00 46.92 1.22
N CYS A 311 79.35 47.34 0.01
CA CYS A 311 80.72 47.73 -0.37
C CYS A 311 80.79 49.22 -0.73
N VAL A 312 81.56 49.97 0.04
CA VAL A 312 81.82 51.39 -0.20
C VAL A 312 83.26 51.54 -0.71
N PRO A 313 83.48 51.85 -2.00
CA PRO A 313 84.80 52.15 -2.53
C PRO A 313 85.30 53.54 -2.05
N PRO A 314 86.62 53.79 -2.09
CA PRO A 314 87.23 55.01 -1.57
C PRO A 314 86.68 56.24 -2.29
N GLY A 315 86.26 57.24 -1.50
CA GLY A 315 85.74 58.51 -2.02
C GLY A 315 84.27 58.51 -2.46
N LYS A 316 83.53 57.38 -2.37
CA LYS A 316 82.08 57.32 -2.66
C LYS A 316 81.24 57.29 -1.38
N ASN A 317 79.99 57.76 -1.48
CA ASN A 317 79.09 57.90 -0.33
C ASN A 317 78.50 56.54 0.11
N SER A 318 78.16 56.43 1.39
CA SER A 318 77.69 55.19 2.05
C SER A 318 76.38 54.59 1.52
N LYS A 319 75.68 55.27 0.60
CA LYS A 319 74.38 54.84 0.03
C LYS A 319 74.51 54.20 -1.37
N THR A 320 75.71 54.03 -1.90
CA THR A 320 75.92 53.42 -3.22
C THR A 320 75.63 51.91 -3.16
N ARG A 321 74.50 51.47 -3.73
CA ARG A 321 74.14 50.04 -3.85
C ARG A 321 75.04 49.33 -4.87
N ARG A 322 75.16 47.99 -4.77
CA ARG A 322 75.95 47.11 -5.66
C ARG A 322 75.79 47.41 -7.16
N ASN A 323 74.60 47.84 -7.60
CA ASN A 323 74.31 48.12 -9.01
C ASN A 323 75.08 49.34 -9.57
N LEU A 324 75.58 50.24 -8.70
CA LEU A 324 76.31 51.45 -9.07
C LEU A 324 77.85 51.31 -8.99
N LEU A 325 78.36 50.10 -8.78
CA LEU A 325 79.80 49.82 -8.76
C LEU A 325 80.35 49.61 -10.18
N SER A 326 81.59 50.04 -10.42
CA SER A 326 82.33 49.73 -11.66
C SER A 326 82.60 48.23 -11.76
N GLY A 327 82.77 47.69 -12.98
CA GLY A 327 83.07 46.28 -13.20
C GLY A 327 84.26 45.78 -12.36
N GLY A 328 85.34 46.55 -12.30
CA GLY A 328 86.50 46.22 -11.45
C GLY A 328 86.19 46.27 -9.95
N GLU A 329 85.37 47.22 -9.49
CA GLU A 329 84.95 47.31 -8.07
C GLU A 329 84.06 46.11 -7.68
N LYS A 330 83.20 45.64 -8.59
CA LYS A 330 82.38 44.43 -8.38
C LYS A 330 83.25 43.18 -8.27
N SER A 331 84.24 43.03 -9.16
CA SER A 331 85.20 41.92 -9.12
C SER A 331 86.00 41.91 -7.81
N MET A 332 86.47 43.09 -7.36
CA MET A 332 87.19 43.21 -6.09
C MET A 332 86.33 42.85 -4.88
N ALA A 333 85.06 43.27 -4.85
CA ALA A 333 84.13 42.90 -3.79
C ALA A 333 83.86 41.38 -3.77
N ALA A 334 83.69 40.76 -4.93
CA ALA A 334 83.49 39.31 -5.04
C ALA A 334 84.73 38.52 -4.58
N LEU A 335 85.93 38.93 -5.03
CA LEU A 335 87.19 38.31 -4.59
C LEU A 335 87.42 38.50 -3.09
N ALA A 336 87.07 39.66 -2.53
CA ALA A 336 87.14 39.90 -1.08
C ALA A 336 86.23 38.92 -0.30
N LEU A 337 85.05 38.58 -0.82
CA LEU A 337 84.16 37.59 -0.21
C LEU A 337 84.76 36.17 -0.27
N ILE A 338 85.29 35.77 -1.42
CA ILE A 338 85.95 34.46 -1.58
C ILE A 338 87.12 34.33 -0.58
N PHE A 339 87.95 35.38 -0.48
CA PHE A 339 89.06 35.43 0.46
C PHE A 339 88.61 35.48 1.93
N ALA A 340 87.46 36.09 2.24
CA ALA A 340 86.89 36.11 3.59
C ALA A 340 86.38 34.73 4.03
N ILE A 341 85.79 33.98 3.09
CA ILE A 341 85.37 32.59 3.29
C ILE A 341 86.60 31.70 3.47
N GLN A 342 87.63 31.85 2.63
CA GLN A 342 88.91 31.15 2.78
C GLN A 342 89.54 31.36 4.16
N ASP A 343 89.51 32.60 4.69
CA ASP A 343 90.09 32.89 6.01
C ASP A 343 89.34 32.18 7.15
N TYR A 344 88.07 31.82 6.93
CA TYR A 344 87.28 31.03 7.87
C TYR A 344 87.53 29.53 7.68
N GLU A 345 87.49 29.06 6.44
CA GLU A 345 87.67 27.65 6.06
C GLU A 345 88.64 27.54 4.87
N PRO A 346 89.95 27.31 5.14
CA PRO A 346 90.95 27.26 4.08
C PRO A 346 90.92 25.91 3.34
N SER A 347 90.78 25.98 2.02
CA SER A 347 90.91 24.86 1.10
C SER A 347 92.38 24.58 0.77
N PRO A 348 92.74 23.33 0.41
CA PRO A 348 94.12 22.96 0.09
C PRO A 348 94.67 23.64 -1.18
N PHE A 349 93.81 23.96 -2.15
CA PHE A 349 94.19 24.69 -3.36
C PHE A 349 93.06 25.61 -3.85
N TYR A 350 93.42 26.62 -4.64
CA TYR A 350 92.54 27.57 -5.28
C TYR A 350 92.96 27.74 -6.75
N TYR A 351 91.98 27.76 -7.64
CA TYR A 351 92.16 28.00 -9.08
C TYR A 351 91.43 29.27 -9.47
N PHE A 352 92.16 30.25 -10.01
CA PHE A 352 91.62 31.50 -10.51
C PHE A 352 91.86 31.59 -12.02
N ASP A 353 90.78 31.79 -12.77
CA ASP A 353 90.81 31.92 -14.22
C ASP A 353 90.48 33.36 -14.60
N GLU A 354 91.47 34.09 -15.14
CA GLU A 354 91.34 35.47 -15.66
C GLU A 354 90.66 36.48 -14.72
N VAL A 355 90.75 36.26 -13.41
CA VAL A 355 90.04 37.08 -12.39
C VAL A 355 90.50 38.54 -12.36
N ASP A 356 91.68 38.84 -12.91
CA ASP A 356 92.30 40.17 -12.97
C ASP A 356 92.15 40.86 -14.35
N GLN A 357 91.37 40.30 -15.26
CA GLN A 357 91.15 40.88 -16.59
C GLN A 357 90.44 42.25 -16.50
N ASN A 358 89.45 42.38 -15.63
CA ASN A 358 88.66 43.60 -15.43
C ASN A 358 89.26 44.58 -14.40
N LEU A 359 90.48 44.30 -13.93
CA LEU A 359 91.17 45.10 -12.91
C LEU A 359 92.24 45.99 -13.53
N ASP A 360 92.50 47.11 -12.88
CA ASP A 360 93.64 47.96 -13.21
C ASP A 360 94.95 47.31 -12.69
N PRO A 361 96.12 47.78 -13.16
CA PRO A 361 97.40 47.21 -12.74
C PRO A 361 97.63 47.26 -11.22
N PHE A 362 97.14 48.32 -10.55
CA PHE A 362 97.28 48.49 -9.10
C PHE A 362 96.47 47.45 -8.32
N ASN A 363 95.20 47.24 -8.65
CA ASN A 363 94.38 46.24 -7.94
C ASN A 363 94.81 44.80 -8.28
N SER A 364 95.30 44.56 -9.50
CA SER A 364 95.89 43.28 -9.90
C SER A 364 97.14 42.95 -9.06
N GLU A 365 97.98 43.95 -8.78
CA GLU A 365 99.13 43.81 -7.86
C GLU A 365 98.69 43.41 -6.45
N LEU A 366 97.68 44.09 -5.92
CA LEU A 366 97.18 43.83 -4.56
C LEU A 366 96.63 42.40 -4.41
N ILE A 367 95.89 41.91 -5.41
CA ILE A 367 95.40 40.52 -5.41
C ILE A 367 96.57 39.54 -5.50
N ALA A 368 97.50 39.75 -6.44
CA ALA A 368 98.64 38.86 -6.61
C ALA A 368 99.53 38.82 -5.35
N ALA A 369 99.74 39.97 -4.70
CA ALA A 369 100.45 40.07 -3.42
C ALA A 369 99.71 39.34 -2.29
N LEU A 370 98.38 39.45 -2.23
CA LEU A 370 97.56 38.76 -1.25
C LEU A 370 97.55 37.24 -1.48
N CYS A 371 97.46 36.78 -2.73
CA CYS A 371 97.63 35.38 -3.10
C CYS A 371 99.01 34.85 -2.70
N LEU A 372 100.08 35.60 -2.96
CA LEU A 372 101.45 35.24 -2.55
C LEU A 372 101.59 35.16 -1.02
N MET A 373 100.97 36.07 -0.27
CA MET A 373 100.98 36.00 1.19
C MET A 373 100.27 34.75 1.71
N ARG A 374 99.14 34.41 1.09
CA ARG A 374 98.32 33.24 1.46
C ARG A 374 98.86 31.92 0.93
N SER A 375 99.76 31.96 -0.06
CA SER A 375 100.37 30.77 -0.64
C SER A 375 101.18 29.94 0.37
N GLN A 376 101.56 30.56 1.49
CA GLN A 376 102.16 29.88 2.65
C GLN A 376 101.24 28.84 3.29
N ARG A 377 99.91 28.95 3.09
CA ARG A 377 98.90 28.09 3.72
C ARG A 377 98.10 27.25 2.72
N ALA A 378 97.93 27.72 1.49
CA ALA A 378 97.16 27.04 0.44
C ALA A 378 97.83 27.21 -0.93
N GLN A 379 97.65 26.26 -1.85
CA GLN A 379 98.21 26.39 -3.20
C GLN A 379 97.33 27.31 -4.06
N PHE A 380 97.95 28.24 -4.80
CA PHE A 380 97.24 29.12 -5.74
C PHE A 380 97.70 28.84 -7.17
N ILE A 381 96.74 28.55 -8.04
CA ILE A 381 96.93 28.43 -9.48
C ILE A 381 96.14 29.58 -10.11
N MET A 382 96.82 30.47 -10.83
CA MET A 382 96.22 31.64 -11.43
C MET A 382 96.54 31.68 -12.92
N VAL A 383 95.51 31.70 -13.75
CA VAL A 383 95.59 31.98 -15.18
C VAL A 383 95.41 33.48 -15.37
N THR A 384 96.43 34.14 -15.92
CA THR A 384 96.44 35.59 -16.09
C THR A 384 97.34 36.00 -17.25
N LEU A 385 96.95 37.08 -17.91
CA LEU A 385 97.73 37.76 -18.94
C LEU A 385 98.44 39.01 -18.38
N ARG A 386 98.17 39.40 -17.11
CA ARG A 386 98.68 40.62 -16.48
C ARG A 386 100.13 40.44 -16.04
N LYS A 387 101.03 41.32 -16.51
CA LYS A 387 102.45 41.33 -16.12
C LYS A 387 102.68 41.40 -14.61
N VAL A 388 101.85 42.20 -13.94
CA VAL A 388 102.00 42.47 -12.51
C VAL A 388 101.75 41.20 -11.69
N SER A 389 100.72 40.44 -12.06
CA SER A 389 100.38 39.15 -11.45
C SER A 389 101.43 38.08 -11.76
N LEU A 390 101.89 38.00 -13.01
CA LEU A 390 102.96 37.07 -13.41
C LEU A 390 104.26 37.36 -12.64
N ASN A 391 104.64 38.62 -12.46
CA ASN A 391 105.87 38.99 -11.74
C ASN A 391 105.97 38.47 -10.31
N LEU A 392 104.83 38.32 -9.62
CA LEU A 392 104.76 37.88 -8.24
C LEU A 392 104.64 36.35 -8.10
N ALA A 393 104.49 35.61 -9.21
CA ALA A 393 104.39 34.16 -9.21
C ALA A 393 105.74 33.48 -8.90
N ASN A 394 105.68 32.34 -8.21
CA ASN A 394 106.87 31.52 -7.93
C ASN A 394 107.25 30.60 -9.10
N HIS A 395 106.25 30.16 -9.88
CA HIS A 395 106.43 29.25 -11.01
C HIS A 395 105.50 29.66 -12.15
N HIS A 396 105.96 29.50 -13.39
CA HIS A 396 105.21 29.86 -14.59
C HIS A 396 104.95 28.62 -15.43
N ILE A 397 103.74 28.51 -15.96
CA ILE A 397 103.34 27.44 -16.87
C ILE A 397 102.85 28.10 -18.15
N GLY A 398 103.63 27.99 -19.22
CA GLY A 398 103.26 28.49 -20.54
C GLY A 398 102.46 27.45 -21.32
N ILE A 399 101.34 27.87 -21.92
CA ILE A 399 100.54 27.07 -22.84
C ILE A 399 100.59 27.75 -24.20
N THR A 400 100.83 26.97 -25.27
CA THR A 400 100.85 27.48 -26.64
C THR A 400 100.00 26.60 -27.54
N HIS A 401 99.35 27.23 -28.52
CA HIS A 401 98.73 26.56 -29.66
C HIS A 401 99.72 26.62 -30.83
N ALA A 402 100.26 25.48 -31.25
CA ALA A 402 101.30 25.42 -32.28
C ALA A 402 100.74 25.55 -33.72
N GLY A 403 99.58 26.20 -33.88
CA GLY A 403 98.87 26.36 -35.17
C GLY A 403 98.14 25.11 -35.68
N ASP A 404 98.21 24.00 -34.96
CA ASP A 404 97.63 22.68 -35.30
C ASP A 404 96.36 22.35 -34.51
N GLY A 405 95.77 23.34 -33.85
CA GLY A 405 94.56 23.18 -33.03
C GLY A 405 94.78 22.43 -31.71
N CYS A 406 96.01 22.00 -31.37
CA CYS A 406 96.32 21.29 -30.12
C CYS A 406 97.05 22.20 -29.13
N SER A 407 96.59 22.26 -27.88
CA SER A 407 97.29 22.95 -26.79
C SER A 407 98.50 22.13 -26.31
N ARG A 408 99.67 22.76 -26.20
CA ARG A 408 100.89 22.14 -25.69
C ARG A 408 101.53 22.99 -24.59
N ARG A 409 102.11 22.33 -23.59
CA ARG A 409 102.87 23.00 -22.52
C ARG A 409 104.27 23.34 -23.00
N ILE A 410 104.70 24.57 -22.78
CA ILE A 410 106.08 25.01 -23.01
C ILE A 410 106.95 24.48 -21.87
N THR A 411 108.00 23.72 -22.19
CA THR A 411 108.87 23.09 -21.17
C THR A 411 109.85 24.07 -20.52
N ASP A 412 110.37 25.03 -21.30
CA ASP A 412 111.35 26.03 -20.86
C ASP A 412 110.72 27.43 -20.80
N PHE A 413 109.73 27.61 -19.92
CA PHE A 413 109.01 28.87 -19.74
C PHE A 413 109.44 29.58 -18.46
N ASP A 414 110.53 30.33 -18.54
CA ASP A 414 111.07 31.10 -17.42
C ASP A 414 110.35 32.45 -17.26
N ARG A 415 110.52 33.09 -16.09
CA ARG A 415 109.95 34.40 -15.77
C ARG A 415 110.23 35.47 -16.84
N ALA A 416 111.42 35.47 -17.43
CA ALA A 416 111.77 36.44 -18.48
C ALA A 416 110.95 36.23 -19.76
N ALA A 417 110.73 34.98 -20.17
CA ALA A 417 109.91 34.63 -21.32
C ALA A 417 108.42 34.97 -21.08
N ALA A 418 107.93 34.72 -19.85
CA ALA A 418 106.57 35.07 -19.45
C ALA A 418 106.30 36.58 -19.53
N LEU A 419 107.26 37.40 -19.10
CA LEU A 419 107.13 38.85 -19.15
C LEU A 419 107.17 39.39 -20.58
N GLN A 420 108.11 38.92 -21.41
CA GLN A 420 108.21 39.31 -22.82
C GLN A 420 106.92 39.02 -23.59
N MET A 421 106.40 37.79 -23.45
CA MET A 421 105.17 37.36 -24.12
C MET A 421 103.96 38.17 -23.64
N SER A 422 103.87 38.48 -22.35
CA SER A 422 102.83 39.37 -21.82
C SER A 422 102.97 40.81 -22.35
N GLU A 423 104.19 41.31 -22.62
CA GLU A 423 104.34 42.63 -23.26
C GLU A 423 103.89 42.69 -24.70
N GLU A 424 104.13 41.61 -25.45
CA GLU A 424 103.68 41.49 -26.82
C GLU A 424 102.16 41.41 -26.88
N MET A 425 101.53 40.58 -26.04
CA MET A 425 100.07 40.43 -25.98
C MET A 425 99.37 41.70 -25.49
N GLU A 426 99.87 42.39 -24.46
CA GLU A 426 99.29 43.67 -24.02
C GLU A 426 99.32 44.76 -25.11
N LYS A 427 100.39 44.80 -25.92
CA LYS A 427 100.50 45.74 -27.05
C LYS A 427 99.51 45.39 -28.16
N GLU A 428 99.34 44.11 -28.44
CA GLU A 428 98.38 43.61 -29.42
C GLU A 428 96.94 43.90 -28.99
N GLU A 429 96.58 43.63 -27.72
CA GLU A 429 95.27 43.96 -27.18
C GLU A 429 95.00 45.46 -27.17
N ALA A 430 95.99 46.28 -26.81
CA ALA A 430 95.87 47.74 -26.86
C ALA A 430 95.68 48.25 -28.29
N ALA A 431 96.41 47.67 -29.25
CA ALA A 431 96.23 47.98 -30.67
C ALA A 431 94.86 47.53 -31.19
N ARG A 432 94.36 46.37 -30.75
CA ARG A 432 93.02 45.88 -31.10
C ARG A 432 91.93 46.77 -30.53
N LYS A 433 92.05 47.18 -29.27
CA LYS A 433 91.12 48.13 -28.64
C LYS A 433 91.14 49.49 -29.33
N GLN A 434 92.32 49.99 -29.72
CA GLN A 434 92.43 51.23 -30.49
C GLN A 434 91.76 51.09 -31.86
N SER A 435 91.97 49.98 -32.55
CA SER A 435 91.31 49.68 -33.83
C SER A 435 89.78 49.54 -33.68
N GLU A 436 89.31 48.91 -32.59
CA GLU A 436 87.88 48.80 -32.28
C GLU A 436 87.27 50.17 -31.94
N THR A 437 87.97 51.02 -31.19
CA THR A 437 87.52 52.40 -30.91
C THR A 437 87.50 53.25 -32.17
N GLU A 438 88.54 53.19 -33.01
CA GLU A 438 88.58 53.88 -34.31
C GLU A 438 87.49 53.37 -35.25
N ARG A 439 87.21 52.07 -35.24
CA ARG A 439 86.10 51.45 -35.99
C ARG A 439 84.73 51.90 -35.47
N SER A 440 84.60 52.10 -34.16
CA SER A 440 83.36 52.63 -33.56
C SER A 440 83.15 54.12 -33.81
N GLU A 441 84.23 54.89 -34.02
CA GLU A 441 84.19 56.32 -34.34
C GLU A 441 84.03 56.60 -35.85
N LEU A 442 84.28 55.61 -36.71
CA LEU A 442 84.07 55.71 -38.16
C LEU A 442 82.57 55.67 -38.50
N VAL A 443 82.01 56.84 -38.86
CA VAL A 443 80.65 56.93 -39.44
C VAL A 443 80.69 56.40 -40.87
N LEU A 444 80.17 55.17 -41.06
CA LEU A 444 79.97 54.58 -42.37
C LEU A 444 78.86 55.34 -43.15
N PRO A 445 78.99 55.55 -44.47
CA PRO A 445 77.94 56.17 -45.27
C PRO A 445 76.71 55.26 -45.40
N ASP A 446 75.52 55.86 -45.41
CA ASP A 446 74.23 55.16 -45.46
C ASP A 446 74.15 54.13 -46.62
N PRO A 447 73.80 52.86 -46.34
CA PRO A 447 73.76 51.78 -47.33
C PRO A 447 72.69 51.96 -48.42
N GLU A 448 71.74 52.88 -48.23
CA GLU A 448 70.65 53.14 -49.18
C GLU A 448 71.07 54.00 -50.39
N LYS A 449 72.20 54.72 -50.31
CA LYS A 449 72.66 55.60 -51.41
C LYS A 449 73.75 54.99 -52.29
N MET A 450 74.10 53.72 -52.09
CA MET A 450 75.03 53.02 -52.96
C MET A 450 74.32 52.57 -54.26
N PRO A 451 74.93 52.75 -55.44
CA PRO A 451 74.40 52.19 -56.69
C PRO A 451 74.41 50.66 -56.59
N ARG A 452 73.23 50.05 -56.52
CA ARG A 452 73.08 48.59 -56.48
C ARG A 452 73.47 47.99 -57.82
N VAL A 453 74.20 46.87 -57.76
CA VAL A 453 74.53 46.06 -58.93
C VAL A 453 73.21 45.53 -59.53
N PRO A 454 72.96 45.66 -60.84
CA PRO A 454 71.77 45.08 -61.44
C PRO A 454 71.77 43.56 -61.22
N GLU A 455 70.58 43.00 -60.98
CA GLU A 455 70.38 41.57 -60.73
C GLU A 455 71.06 40.74 -61.83
N PRO A 456 71.79 39.66 -61.47
CA PRO A 456 72.55 38.89 -62.44
C PRO A 456 71.60 38.25 -63.45
N LEU A 457 71.89 38.46 -64.74
CA LEU A 457 71.28 37.71 -65.83
C LEU A 457 71.52 36.21 -65.59
N GLY A 458 70.46 35.41 -65.63
CA GLY A 458 70.52 33.95 -65.52
C GLY A 458 71.54 33.34 -66.47
N THR A 459 72.17 32.25 -66.04
CA THR A 459 73.27 31.59 -66.74
C THR A 459 72.93 31.28 -68.21
N PRO A 460 73.83 31.56 -69.18
CA PRO A 460 73.60 31.23 -70.58
C PRO A 460 73.55 29.70 -70.80
N LYS A 461 72.62 29.24 -71.63
CA LYS A 461 72.41 27.82 -72.07
C LYS A 461 73.56 27.22 -72.91
N SER A 462 74.81 27.66 -72.71
CA SER A 462 75.98 27.19 -73.48
C SER A 462 77.00 26.42 -72.64
N LEU A 463 76.67 26.07 -71.40
CA LEU A 463 77.34 25.02 -70.62
C LEU A 463 76.31 23.93 -70.29
N GLY A 464 75.95 23.16 -71.31
CA GLY A 464 75.19 21.92 -71.14
C GLY A 464 76.05 20.92 -70.36
N GLY A 465 75.61 20.61 -69.14
CA GLY A 465 76.21 19.58 -68.30
C GLY A 465 76.17 18.22 -68.97
N LEU A 466 77.12 17.34 -68.61
CA LEU A 466 77.26 16.00 -69.16
C LEU A 466 76.03 15.08 -68.99
N ALA A 467 75.00 15.51 -68.26
CA ALA A 467 73.77 14.75 -68.01
C ALA A 467 72.83 14.64 -69.23
N GLU A 468 72.68 15.68 -70.07
CA GLU A 468 71.81 15.61 -71.27
C GLU A 468 72.40 14.75 -72.41
N ARG A 469 73.69 14.39 -72.34
CA ARG A 469 74.36 13.55 -73.35
C ARG A 469 74.29 12.04 -73.03
N ALA A 470 73.75 11.69 -71.86
CA ALA A 470 73.62 10.30 -71.39
C ALA A 470 72.17 9.76 -71.44
N GLY A 471 71.20 10.51 -71.98
CA GLY A 471 69.87 9.99 -72.30
C GLY A 471 69.03 9.52 -71.11
N LEU A 472 69.12 10.20 -69.98
CA LEU A 472 68.32 9.91 -68.78
C LEU A 472 67.48 11.15 -68.43
N ASP A 473 66.19 11.08 -68.77
CA ASP A 473 65.17 12.00 -68.25
C ASP A 473 64.85 11.58 -66.81
N ILE A 474 64.89 12.51 -65.85
CA ILE A 474 64.41 12.28 -64.49
C ILE A 474 63.44 13.40 -64.13
N ASP A 475 62.17 13.02 -64.02
CA ASP A 475 61.09 13.79 -63.42
C ASP A 475 61.32 13.95 -61.90
N GLU A 476 61.05 15.16 -61.40
CA GLU A 476 61.11 15.50 -59.98
C GLU A 476 59.86 14.98 -59.25
N SER A 477 59.96 13.85 -58.56
CA SER A 477 59.28 13.59 -57.28
C SER A 477 59.59 12.19 -56.74
N GLU A 478 59.97 12.16 -55.45
CA GLU A 478 59.93 11.00 -54.54
C GLU A 478 60.82 9.79 -54.85
N VAL A 479 61.99 9.70 -54.21
CA VAL A 479 62.48 8.41 -53.69
C VAL A 479 63.19 8.63 -52.34
N ASN A 480 62.52 8.23 -51.26
CA ASN A 480 63.13 7.86 -49.99
C ASN A 480 63.75 6.46 -50.09
N GLU A 481 64.90 6.32 -49.44
CA GLU A 481 65.49 5.12 -48.79
C GLU A 481 65.55 3.79 -49.58
N ILE A 482 66.77 3.32 -49.84
CA ILE A 482 67.42 2.17 -49.17
C ILE A 482 68.81 1.93 -49.82
N ASP A 483 69.83 1.92 -48.95
CA ASP A 483 71.09 1.14 -48.90
C ASP A 483 71.87 0.82 -50.21
N GLU A 484 73.21 0.85 -50.26
CA GLU A 484 74.13 0.22 -49.31
C GLU A 484 75.59 0.70 -49.54
N GLU A 485 76.26 1.05 -48.44
CA GLU A 485 77.67 0.87 -48.09
C GLU A 485 78.81 1.04 -49.12
N SER A 486 79.65 2.08 -48.93
CA SER A 486 80.91 1.94 -48.16
C SER A 486 81.88 3.10 -48.40
N SER A 487 82.38 3.66 -47.29
CA SER A 487 83.64 4.41 -47.12
C SER A 487 83.51 5.88 -46.69
N LYS A 488 83.54 6.06 -45.36
CA LYS A 488 84.21 7.12 -44.58
C LYS A 488 83.98 8.58 -45.00
N ASN A 489 83.13 9.28 -44.22
CA ASN A 489 83.48 10.55 -43.55
C ASN A 489 82.35 10.98 -42.60
N GLY A 490 82.59 10.86 -41.29
CA GLY A 490 81.65 11.23 -40.22
C GLY A 490 81.64 12.71 -39.83
N ASP A 491 82.39 13.58 -40.51
CA ASP A 491 82.56 14.98 -40.07
C ASP A 491 81.47 15.94 -40.57
N LEU A 492 80.81 15.65 -41.69
CA LEU A 492 79.83 16.58 -42.29
C LEU A 492 78.43 16.47 -41.67
N VAL A 493 78.08 15.30 -41.14
CA VAL A 493 76.79 15.09 -40.45
C VAL A 493 76.82 15.74 -39.06
N ALA A 494 77.94 15.63 -38.33
CA ALA A 494 78.13 16.28 -37.03
C ALA A 494 78.27 17.82 -37.11
N LEU A 495 78.60 18.37 -38.29
CA LEU A 495 78.54 19.81 -38.54
C LEU A 495 77.10 20.28 -38.78
N ARG A 496 76.31 19.50 -39.51
CA ARG A 496 74.91 19.81 -39.80
C ARG A 496 74.03 19.75 -38.55
N GLU A 497 74.20 18.72 -37.72
CA GLU A 497 73.47 18.59 -36.45
C GLU A 497 73.82 19.72 -35.47
N ARG A 498 75.10 20.13 -35.37
CA ARG A 498 75.47 21.31 -34.57
C ARG A 498 74.92 22.62 -35.11
N THR A 499 74.81 22.78 -36.43
CA THR A 499 74.22 24.01 -36.98
C THR A 499 72.71 24.04 -36.79
N GLU A 500 72.04 22.89 -36.80
CA GLU A 500 70.61 22.78 -36.52
C GLU A 500 70.33 23.03 -35.01
N ASP A 501 71.15 22.47 -34.11
CA ASP A 501 71.07 22.75 -32.66
C ASP A 501 71.32 24.23 -32.34
N TRP A 502 72.30 24.87 -32.99
CA TRP A 502 72.56 26.30 -32.80
C TRP A 502 71.45 27.19 -33.36
N THR A 503 70.75 26.76 -34.42
CA THR A 503 69.58 27.50 -34.91
C THR A 503 68.39 27.37 -33.97
N GLU A 504 68.18 26.22 -33.34
CA GLU A 504 67.14 26.04 -32.33
C GLU A 504 67.42 26.86 -31.06
N ASP A 505 68.66 26.87 -30.58
CA ASP A 505 69.08 27.68 -29.42
C ASP A 505 68.93 29.19 -29.67
N ILE A 506 69.19 29.65 -30.91
CA ILE A 506 69.00 31.06 -31.30
C ILE A 506 67.52 31.42 -31.39
N GLU A 507 66.68 30.53 -31.93
CA GLU A 507 65.23 30.76 -31.98
C GLU A 507 64.57 30.73 -30.59
N GLU A 508 65.07 29.91 -29.66
CA GLU A 508 64.64 29.92 -28.26
C GLU A 508 65.11 31.18 -27.52
N ALA A 509 66.35 31.63 -27.76
CA ALA A 509 66.85 32.89 -27.20
C ALA A 509 66.08 34.12 -27.71
N ASP A 510 65.74 34.18 -29.00
CA ASP A 510 64.93 35.26 -29.58
C ASP A 510 63.49 35.25 -29.04
N LYS A 511 62.90 34.07 -28.76
CA LYS A 511 61.59 33.98 -28.09
C LYS A 511 61.63 34.49 -26.65
N VAL A 512 62.68 34.18 -25.90
CA VAL A 512 62.87 34.67 -24.52
C VAL A 512 63.14 36.18 -24.51
N GLN A 513 63.92 36.68 -25.46
CA GLN A 513 64.20 38.11 -25.57
C GLN A 513 62.95 38.91 -25.99
N ASN A 514 62.14 38.38 -26.91
CA ASN A 514 60.87 39.01 -27.29
C ASN A 514 59.84 38.96 -26.15
N ALA A 515 59.80 37.88 -25.35
CA ALA A 515 58.93 37.80 -24.17
C ALA A 515 59.33 38.80 -23.06
N LEU A 516 60.63 39.05 -22.88
CA LEU A 516 61.14 40.08 -21.95
C LEU A 516 60.80 41.51 -22.43
N ILE A 517 60.81 41.74 -23.74
CA ILE A 517 60.41 43.03 -24.34
C ILE A 517 58.89 43.25 -24.20
N ASP A 518 58.08 42.20 -24.33
CA ASP A 518 56.63 42.27 -24.11
C ASP A 518 56.28 42.51 -22.63
N GLU A 519 57.01 41.92 -21.68
CA GLU A 519 56.86 42.21 -20.24
C GLU A 519 57.29 43.64 -19.86
N GLU A 520 58.35 44.19 -20.47
CA GLU A 520 58.74 45.59 -20.27
C GLU A 520 57.73 46.57 -20.90
N ASN A 521 57.08 46.23 -22.01
CA ASN A 521 56.02 47.04 -22.60
C ASN A 521 54.72 47.00 -21.77
N LEU A 522 54.37 45.86 -21.18
CA LEU A 522 53.20 45.72 -20.28
C LEU A 522 53.36 46.44 -18.93
N GLN A 523 54.60 46.66 -18.47
CA GLN A 523 54.87 47.45 -17.25
C GLN A 523 54.90 48.96 -17.51
N ASN A 524 55.18 49.40 -18.74
CA ASN A 524 55.20 50.81 -19.09
C ASN A 524 53.80 51.38 -19.42
N ASP A 525 52.83 50.54 -19.80
CA ASP A 525 51.44 50.96 -20.09
C ASP A 525 50.54 51.13 -18.84
N ASN A 526 51.02 50.80 -17.63
CA ASN A 526 50.27 50.93 -16.38
C ASN A 526 50.64 52.15 -15.51
N VAL A 527 51.33 53.15 -16.08
CA VAL A 527 51.67 54.41 -15.38
C VAL A 527 51.22 55.63 -16.19
N GLU A 528 49.96 55.65 -16.61
CA GLU A 528 49.24 56.91 -16.84
C GLU A 528 47.83 56.79 -16.24
N VAL A 529 47.41 57.87 -15.55
CA VAL A 529 46.16 58.06 -14.79
C VAL A 529 46.17 57.58 -13.33
N ASP A 530 46.51 58.45 -12.38
CA ASP A 530 45.52 59.35 -11.78
C ASP A 530 46.21 60.36 -10.83
N SER A 531 45.97 61.64 -11.08
CA SER A 531 46.45 62.75 -10.24
C SER A 531 45.32 63.73 -10.02
N SER A 532 44.65 63.64 -8.88
CA SER A 532 44.03 64.80 -8.22
C SER A 532 43.55 64.45 -6.79
N GLU A 533 44.05 65.26 -5.84
CA GLU A 533 43.26 65.91 -4.79
C GLU A 533 42.62 65.06 -3.66
N ILE A 534 43.12 65.18 -2.41
CA ILE A 534 42.57 66.12 -1.41
C ILE A 534 43.31 66.03 -0.05
N GLU A 535 43.24 67.19 0.59
CA GLU A 535 43.90 67.76 1.75
C GLU A 535 43.73 67.08 3.11
N ILE A 536 44.67 67.53 3.96
CA ILE A 536 44.82 67.48 5.41
C ILE A 536 43.55 67.88 6.17
N GLU A 537 43.10 67.02 7.09
CA GLU A 537 42.87 67.32 8.51
C GLU A 537 43.03 66.05 9.38
#